data_AF-A0AAW7XAY8-F1
#
_entry.id   AF-A0AAW7XAY8-F1
#
_cell.length_a   1.000
_cell.length_b   1.000
_cell.length_c   1.000
_cell.angle_alpha   90.00
_cell.angle_beta   90.00
_cell.angle_gamma   90.00
#
_symmetry.space_group_name_H-M   'P 1'
#
loop_
_entity.id
_entity.type
_entity.pdbx_description
1 polymer ?
#
loop_
_entity_poly.entity_id
_entity_poly.type
_entity_poly.pdbx_seq_one_letter_code
_entity_poly.pdbx_strand_id
1 'polypeptide(L)'
;MSNISRIAFEFWSGIGNVETLEKWAEAELKKENPHPDACDLFGLVEAEAERISLVLAEEIEGFTPVSEQGEIWAKEILANFCEMVLSEKISPNKFCYLVQCYDANFLGLRENAVGELEYPVWLGDLWNACDWCDESWSISNSPHLKQEIEKVLNAKT
;
A
#
# COMPACT_ATOMS: atom_id res chain seq x y z
N MET A 1 5.76 14.09 -10.18
CA MET A 1 6.30 13.95 -8.82
C MET A 1 5.12 13.55 -7.95
N SER A 2 5.23 12.45 -7.20
CA SER A 2 4.15 12.01 -6.31
C SER A 2 3.92 13.06 -5.21
N ASN A 3 2.67 13.26 -4.80
CA ASN A 3 2.37 14.12 -3.65
C ASN A 3 2.72 13.40 -2.34
N ILE A 4 2.74 14.15 -1.23
CA ILE A 4 3.13 13.59 0.07
C ILE A 4 2.18 12.50 0.53
N SER A 5 0.88 12.63 0.25
CA SER A 5 -0.13 11.62 0.59
C SER A 5 0.12 10.28 -0.09
N ARG A 6 0.47 10.27 -1.37
CA ARG A 6 0.82 9.02 -2.07
C ARG A 6 2.08 8.40 -1.51
N ILE A 7 3.09 9.21 -1.21
CA ILE A 7 4.35 8.73 -0.61
C ILE A 7 4.07 8.11 0.76
N ALA A 8 3.30 8.79 1.60
CA ALA A 8 2.88 8.31 2.91
C ALA A 8 2.09 7.00 2.82
N PHE A 9 1.17 6.89 1.86
CA PHE A 9 0.43 5.66 1.61
C PHE A 9 1.33 4.48 1.19
N GLU A 10 2.35 4.74 0.37
CA GLU A 10 3.32 3.72 -0.04
C GLU A 10 4.17 3.23 1.14
N PHE A 11 4.64 4.13 2.00
CA PHE A 11 5.32 3.75 3.25
C PHE A 11 4.42 2.94 4.17
N TRP A 12 3.20 3.40 4.42
CA TRP A 12 2.22 2.69 5.23
C TRP A 12 1.89 1.29 4.68
N SER A 13 1.90 1.14 3.35
CA SER A 13 1.73 -0.15 2.67
C SER A 13 2.99 -1.04 2.71
N GLY A 14 4.09 -0.59 3.33
CA GLY A 14 5.37 -1.30 3.38
C GLY A 14 6.13 -1.36 2.05
N ILE A 15 5.81 -0.46 1.12
CA ILE A 15 6.43 -0.41 -0.22
C ILE A 15 7.09 0.93 -0.53
N GLY A 16 7.15 1.83 0.45
CA GLY A 16 7.72 3.15 0.35
C GLY A 16 9.21 3.13 0.00
N ASN A 17 9.69 4.25 -0.53
CA ASN A 17 11.09 4.45 -0.88
C ASN A 17 11.55 5.82 -0.36
N VAL A 18 12.60 5.81 0.47
CA VAL A 18 13.19 7.02 1.07
C VAL A 18 13.63 8.01 0.00
N GLU A 19 14.19 7.55 -1.12
CA GLU A 19 14.58 8.45 -2.22
C GLU A 19 13.40 9.24 -2.81
N THR A 20 12.19 8.65 -2.81
CA THR A 20 10.99 9.34 -3.29
C THR A 20 10.56 10.44 -2.32
N LEU A 21 10.68 10.18 -1.02
CA LEU A 21 10.42 11.16 0.04
C LEU A 21 11.43 12.31 0.02
N GLU A 22 12.72 12.00 -0.13
CA GLU A 22 13.78 13.00 -0.24
C GLU A 22 13.59 13.88 -1.47
N LYS A 23 13.22 13.31 -2.62
CA LYS A 23 12.87 14.09 -3.82
C LYS A 23 11.71 15.03 -3.53
N TRP A 24 10.65 14.56 -2.86
CA TRP A 24 9.55 15.42 -2.47
C TRP A 24 10.03 16.57 -1.57
N ALA A 25 10.86 16.28 -0.58
CA ALA A 25 11.46 17.27 0.32
C ALA A 25 12.26 18.32 -0.44
N GLU A 26 13.11 17.92 -1.39
CA GLU A 26 13.86 18.83 -2.25
C GLU A 26 12.96 19.77 -3.07
N ALA A 27 11.80 19.29 -3.52
CA ALA A 27 10.84 20.11 -4.25
C ALA A 27 10.07 21.05 -3.31
N GLU A 28 9.72 20.57 -2.11
CA GLU A 28 9.06 21.37 -1.08
C GLU A 28 9.91 22.57 -0.66
N LEU A 29 11.21 22.34 -0.42
CA LEU A 29 12.18 23.37 -0.03
C LEU A 29 12.42 24.46 -1.09
N LYS A 30 12.00 24.24 -2.34
CA LYS A 30 12.11 25.23 -3.43
C LYS A 30 10.89 26.16 -3.53
N LYS A 31 9.83 25.94 -2.74
CA LYS A 31 8.65 26.80 -2.72
C LYS A 31 8.95 28.14 -2.03
N GLU A 32 8.12 29.15 -2.30
CA GLU A 32 8.24 30.46 -1.64
C GLU A 32 8.02 30.38 -0.12
N ASN A 33 7.16 29.45 0.32
CA ASN A 33 6.89 29.17 1.72
C ASN A 33 6.93 27.64 1.94
N PRO A 34 8.13 27.05 2.10
CA PRO A 34 8.27 25.60 2.26
C PRO A 34 7.75 25.13 3.61
N HIS A 35 7.28 23.88 3.69
CA HIS A 35 7.00 23.25 4.99
C HIS A 35 8.29 23.16 5.84
N PRO A 36 8.28 23.57 7.12
CA PRO A 36 9.48 23.61 7.97
C PRO A 36 10.15 22.24 8.09
N ASP A 37 9.34 21.18 8.21
CA ASP A 37 9.83 19.82 8.45
C ASP A 37 10.41 19.16 7.18
N ALA A 38 10.33 19.81 6.01
CA ALA A 38 10.91 19.26 4.79
C ALA A 38 12.45 19.08 4.90
N CYS A 39 13.13 19.90 5.71
CA CYS A 39 14.56 19.74 5.98
C CYS A 39 14.90 18.46 6.75
N ASP A 40 13.95 17.89 7.49
CA ASP A 40 14.18 16.75 8.38
C ASP A 40 13.91 15.40 7.68
N LEU A 41 13.54 15.42 6.40
CA LEU A 41 13.20 14.23 5.62
C LEU A 41 14.39 13.49 5.00
N PHE A 42 15.60 14.02 5.15
CA PHE A 42 16.81 13.46 4.55
C PHE A 42 17.51 12.46 5.46
N GLY A 43 17.92 11.31 4.90
CA GLY A 43 18.68 10.30 5.64
C GLY A 43 17.88 9.55 6.71
N LEU A 44 16.54 9.59 6.64
CA LEU A 44 15.66 8.86 7.54
C LEU A 44 15.74 7.35 7.30
N VAL A 45 15.58 6.56 8.36
CA VAL A 45 15.28 5.13 8.22
C VAL A 45 13.81 4.91 7.85
N GLU A 46 13.47 3.76 7.28
CA GLU A 46 12.11 3.49 6.75
C GLU A 46 10.99 3.74 7.76
N ALA A 47 11.15 3.30 9.01
CA ALA A 47 10.16 3.50 10.06
C ALA A 47 9.95 4.98 10.43
N GLU A 48 11.01 5.79 10.37
CA GLU A 48 10.92 7.24 10.60
C GLU A 48 10.28 7.94 9.39
N ALA A 49 10.65 7.53 8.19
CA ALA A 49 10.09 8.02 6.93
C ALA A 49 8.57 7.75 6.85
N GLU A 50 8.13 6.54 7.23
CA GLU A 50 6.70 6.22 7.34
C GLU A 50 5.99 7.16 8.30
N ARG A 51 6.47 7.23 9.55
CA ARG A 51 5.83 8.05 10.59
C ARG A 51 5.72 9.52 10.18
N ILE A 52 6.81 10.11 9.68
CA ILE A 52 6.84 11.53 9.36
C ILE A 52 6.03 11.82 8.10
N SER A 53 6.12 10.98 7.06
CA SER A 53 5.32 11.19 5.85
C SER A 53 3.82 11.12 6.12
N LEU A 54 3.36 10.25 7.03
CA LEU A 54 1.96 10.19 7.47
C LEU A 54 1.50 11.48 8.16
N VAL A 55 2.31 12.01 9.08
CA VAL A 55 2.03 13.30 9.75
C VAL A 55 1.91 14.42 8.72
N LEU A 56 2.86 14.52 7.80
CA LEU A 56 2.85 15.57 6.78
C LEU A 56 1.66 15.43 5.81
N ALA A 57 1.28 14.20 5.45
CA ALA A 57 0.12 13.98 4.60
C ALA A 57 -1.19 14.40 5.29
N GLU A 58 -1.33 14.15 6.59
CA GLU A 58 -2.47 14.61 7.37
C GLU A 58 -2.49 16.13 7.52
N GLU A 59 -1.35 16.75 7.87
CA GLU A 59 -1.26 18.20 8.09
C GLU A 59 -1.44 19.03 6.82
N ILE A 60 -0.87 18.58 5.69
CA ILE A 60 -0.86 19.34 4.44
C ILE A 60 -2.11 19.07 3.61
N GLU A 61 -2.57 17.82 3.55
CA GLU A 61 -3.62 17.38 2.63
C GLU A 61 -4.85 16.78 3.33
N GLY A 62 -4.84 16.64 4.67
CA GLY A 62 -5.92 15.99 5.42
C GLY A 62 -6.05 14.50 5.12
N PHE A 63 -4.98 13.87 4.64
CA PHE A 63 -5.00 12.50 4.18
C PHE A 63 -4.75 11.50 5.31
N THR A 64 -5.49 10.39 5.30
CA THR A 64 -5.22 9.19 6.09
C THR A 64 -5.23 7.95 5.20
N PRO A 65 -4.41 6.91 5.48
CA PRO A 65 -4.34 5.72 4.62
C PRO A 65 -5.65 4.92 4.52
N VAL A 66 -6.40 4.83 5.62
CA VAL A 66 -7.71 4.17 5.65
C VAL A 66 -8.79 5.18 5.29
N SER A 67 -8.86 5.50 4.00
CA SER A 67 -9.81 6.45 3.41
C SER A 67 -10.27 5.98 2.03
N GLU A 68 -11.27 6.63 1.42
CA GLU A 68 -11.69 6.35 0.04
C GLU A 68 -10.52 6.49 -0.94
N GLN A 69 -9.72 7.54 -0.80
CA GLN A 69 -8.54 7.77 -1.64
C GLN A 69 -7.46 6.69 -1.43
N GLY A 70 -7.26 6.27 -0.17
CA GLY A 70 -6.39 5.15 0.16
C GLY A 70 -6.88 3.83 -0.45
N GLU A 71 -8.19 3.56 -0.46
CA GLU A 71 -8.76 2.37 -1.09
C GLU A 71 -8.52 2.37 -2.62
N ILE A 72 -8.62 3.52 -3.27
CA ILE A 72 -8.30 3.68 -4.70
C ILE A 72 -6.84 3.31 -4.95
N TRP A 73 -5.91 3.83 -4.14
CA TRP A 73 -4.48 3.52 -4.27
C TRP A 73 -4.16 2.07 -3.92
N ALA A 74 -4.81 1.49 -2.91
CA ALA A 74 -4.67 0.09 -2.54
C ALA A 74 -5.05 -0.83 -3.72
N LYS A 75 -6.18 -0.55 -4.39
CA LYS A 75 -6.64 -1.31 -5.57
C LYS A 75 -5.67 -1.21 -6.73
N GLU A 76 -5.10 -0.02 -6.98
CA GLU A 76 -4.10 0.22 -8.02
C GLU A 76 -2.82 -0.56 -7.73
N ILE A 77 -2.26 -0.39 -6.52
CA ILE A 77 -1.03 -1.05 -6.09
C ILE A 77 -1.21 -2.57 -6.08
N LEU A 78 -2.33 -3.07 -5.57
CA LEU A 78 -2.63 -4.51 -5.58
C LEU A 78 -2.66 -5.06 -7.02
N ALA A 79 -3.24 -4.34 -7.98
CA ALA A 79 -3.24 -4.78 -9.39
C ALA A 79 -1.80 -4.99 -9.90
N ASN A 80 -0.96 -3.98 -9.67
CA ASN A 80 0.43 -4.01 -10.11
C ASN A 80 1.19 -5.15 -9.40
N PHE A 81 0.96 -5.34 -8.11
CA PHE A 81 1.60 -6.40 -7.32
C PHE A 81 1.15 -7.80 -7.74
N CYS A 82 -0.12 -7.99 -8.09
CA CYS A 82 -0.63 -9.21 -8.70
C CYS A 82 0.12 -9.55 -10.00
N GLU A 83 0.30 -8.57 -10.90
CA GLU A 83 1.06 -8.79 -12.14
C GLU A 83 2.54 -9.07 -11.87
N MET A 84 3.14 -8.36 -10.92
CA MET A 84 4.55 -8.54 -10.55
C MET A 84 4.81 -9.91 -9.94
N VAL A 85 3.93 -10.43 -9.07
CA VAL A 85 4.11 -11.75 -8.47
C VAL A 85 3.89 -12.85 -9.51
N LEU A 86 2.87 -12.73 -10.39
CA LEU A 86 2.63 -13.68 -11.49
C LEU A 86 3.78 -13.75 -12.50
N SER A 87 4.47 -12.62 -12.71
CA SER A 87 5.68 -12.53 -13.54
C SER A 87 6.98 -12.79 -12.77
N GLU A 88 6.90 -13.25 -11.52
CA GLU A 88 8.02 -13.58 -10.64
C GLU A 88 9.02 -12.42 -10.43
N LYS A 89 8.57 -11.16 -10.58
CA LYS A 89 9.36 -9.95 -10.28
C LYS A 89 9.43 -9.65 -8.79
N ILE A 90 8.48 -10.16 -8.01
CA ILE A 90 8.46 -10.14 -6.54
C ILE A 90 8.15 -11.54 -6.03
N SER A 91 8.61 -11.84 -4.81
CA SER A 91 8.28 -13.10 -4.14
C SER A 91 6.82 -13.11 -3.67
N PRO A 92 6.20 -14.30 -3.57
CA PRO A 92 4.92 -14.47 -2.88
C PRO A 92 4.91 -13.89 -1.46
N ASN A 93 6.01 -14.05 -0.72
CA ASN A 93 6.13 -13.49 0.63
C ASN A 93 5.97 -11.97 0.66
N LYS A 94 6.63 -11.24 -0.25
CA LYS A 94 6.47 -9.78 -0.37
C LYS A 94 5.04 -9.39 -0.77
N PHE A 95 4.43 -10.15 -1.69
CA PHE A 95 3.04 -9.95 -2.08
C PHE A 95 2.08 -10.15 -0.90
N CYS A 96 2.24 -11.23 -0.13
CA CYS A 96 1.38 -11.56 0.98
C CYS A 96 1.48 -10.59 2.17
N TYR A 97 2.65 -9.98 2.40
CA TYR A 97 2.77 -8.90 3.37
C TYR A 97 1.89 -7.69 3.02
N LEU A 98 1.85 -7.30 1.73
CA LEU A 98 0.97 -6.25 1.24
C LEU A 98 -0.51 -6.60 1.43
N VAL A 99 -0.89 -7.83 1.08
CA VAL A 99 -2.27 -8.33 1.27
C VAL A 99 -2.66 -8.28 2.74
N GLN A 100 -1.78 -8.71 3.65
CA GLN A 100 -2.04 -8.65 5.10
C GLN A 100 -2.23 -7.22 5.60
N CYS A 101 -1.43 -6.27 5.12
CA CYS A 101 -1.60 -4.85 5.44
C CYS A 101 -2.99 -4.36 5.02
N TYR A 102 -3.45 -4.68 3.81
CA TYR A 102 -4.75 -4.24 3.31
C TYR A 102 -5.93 -4.92 4.00
N ASP A 103 -5.84 -6.23 4.21
CA ASP A 103 -6.87 -7.02 4.90
C ASP A 103 -7.14 -6.47 6.30
N ALA A 104 -6.08 -6.26 7.09
CA ALA A 104 -6.17 -5.81 8.48
C ALA A 104 -6.78 -4.41 8.63
N ASN A 105 -6.67 -3.56 7.60
CA ASN A 105 -7.00 -2.13 7.72
C ASN A 105 -8.27 -1.72 6.95
N PHE A 106 -8.63 -2.38 5.84
CA PHE A 106 -9.79 -1.98 5.03
C PHE A 106 -11.11 -2.66 5.42
N LEU A 107 -11.09 -3.68 6.28
CA LEU A 107 -12.30 -4.30 6.83
C LEU A 107 -13.24 -3.28 7.52
N GLY A 108 -12.68 -2.22 8.08
CA GLY A 108 -13.41 -1.18 8.82
C GLY A 108 -13.96 -0.02 7.98
N LEU A 109 -13.71 0.02 6.67
CA LEU A 109 -14.04 1.20 5.86
C LEU A 109 -15.53 1.31 5.50
N ARG A 110 -16.25 0.19 5.47
CA ARG A 110 -17.67 0.12 5.09
C ARG A 110 -18.46 -0.71 6.09
N GLU A 111 -19.69 -0.27 6.34
CA GLU A 111 -20.72 -1.06 7.01
C GLU A 111 -21.84 -1.37 6.01
N ASN A 112 -22.42 -2.57 6.13
CA ASN A 112 -23.58 -2.96 5.36
C ASN A 112 -24.87 -2.30 5.92
N ALA A 113 -26.01 -2.59 5.28
CA ALA A 113 -27.30 -2.00 5.67
C ALA A 113 -27.78 -2.33 7.10
N VAL A 114 -27.18 -3.32 7.76
CA VAL A 114 -27.48 -3.73 9.14
C VAL A 114 -26.37 -3.33 10.13
N GLY A 115 -25.39 -2.53 9.70
CA GLY A 115 -24.32 -2.00 10.55
C GLY A 115 -23.17 -2.98 10.79
N GLU A 116 -23.04 -4.04 9.99
CA GLU A 116 -21.92 -4.98 10.09
C GLU A 116 -20.80 -4.56 9.15
N LEU A 117 -19.55 -4.75 9.57
CA LEU A 117 -18.37 -4.47 8.75
C LEU A 117 -18.39 -5.28 7.45
N GLU A 118 -18.21 -4.60 6.33
CA GLU A 118 -18.20 -5.21 5.01
C GLU A 118 -16.77 -5.51 4.56
N TYR A 119 -16.50 -6.78 4.24
CA TYR A 119 -15.21 -7.18 3.71
C TYR A 119 -14.94 -6.52 2.34
N PRO A 120 -13.75 -5.96 2.10
CA PRO A 120 -13.39 -5.35 0.82
C PRO A 120 -13.39 -6.38 -0.32
N VAL A 121 -14.46 -6.41 -1.12
CA VAL A 121 -14.64 -7.36 -2.23
C VAL A 121 -13.50 -7.38 -3.25
N TRP A 122 -12.75 -6.28 -3.37
CA TRP A 122 -11.60 -6.18 -4.27
C TRP A 122 -10.35 -6.93 -3.77
N LEU A 123 -10.30 -7.34 -2.50
CA LEU A 123 -9.28 -8.25 -1.99
C LEU A 123 -9.58 -9.73 -2.31
N GLY A 124 -10.81 -10.06 -2.69
CA GLY A 124 -11.22 -11.45 -2.94
C GLY A 124 -10.91 -12.35 -1.74
N ASP A 125 -10.34 -13.52 -2.01
CA ASP A 125 -9.89 -14.48 -0.98
C ASP A 125 -8.36 -14.45 -0.77
N LEU A 126 -7.69 -13.36 -1.17
CA LEU A 126 -6.22 -13.29 -1.18
C LEU A 126 -5.59 -13.49 0.19
N TRP A 127 -6.24 -13.02 1.26
CA TRP A 127 -5.73 -13.22 2.62
C TRP A 127 -5.63 -14.71 2.97
N ASN A 128 -6.69 -15.48 2.71
CA ASN A 128 -6.67 -16.94 2.90
C ASN A 128 -5.70 -17.62 1.94
N ALA A 129 -5.59 -17.13 0.69
CA ALA A 129 -4.63 -17.67 -0.28
C ALA A 129 -3.16 -17.35 0.07
N CYS A 130 -2.94 -16.38 0.96
CA CYS A 130 -1.64 -16.04 1.53
C CYS A 130 -1.39 -16.70 2.89
N ASP A 131 -2.36 -17.44 3.43
CA ASP A 131 -2.20 -18.15 4.69
C ASP A 131 -1.04 -19.16 4.57
N TRP A 132 -0.22 -19.23 5.62
CA TRP A 132 1.01 -20.05 5.67
C TRP A 132 2.08 -19.73 4.61
N CYS A 133 2.06 -18.56 3.98
CA CYS A 133 3.12 -18.16 3.07
C CYS A 133 4.47 -18.08 3.79
N ASP A 134 5.50 -18.70 3.20
CA ASP A 134 6.88 -18.64 3.68
C ASP A 134 7.87 -18.28 2.54
N GLU A 135 9.16 -18.22 2.87
CA GLU A 135 10.23 -17.84 1.92
C GLU A 135 10.45 -18.88 0.80
N SER A 136 9.96 -20.11 0.95
CA SER A 136 10.08 -21.17 -0.05
C SER A 136 9.00 -21.13 -1.13
N TRP A 137 7.99 -20.28 -0.97
CA TRP A 137 6.90 -20.14 -1.93
C TRP A 137 7.36 -19.50 -3.24
N SER A 138 6.79 -20.01 -4.33
CA SER A 138 6.86 -19.47 -5.69
C SER A 138 5.48 -19.60 -6.32
N ILE A 139 5.19 -18.83 -7.37
CA ILE A 139 3.92 -18.99 -8.09
C ILE A 139 3.75 -20.40 -8.65
N SER A 140 4.85 -21.09 -8.96
CA SER A 140 4.82 -22.47 -9.47
C SER A 140 4.39 -23.52 -8.43
N ASN A 141 4.76 -23.33 -7.15
CA ASN A 141 4.47 -24.28 -6.07
C ASN A 141 3.27 -23.88 -5.20
N SER A 142 2.70 -22.69 -5.42
CA SER A 142 1.49 -22.18 -4.74
C SER A 142 0.34 -21.94 -5.73
N PRO A 143 -0.26 -23.01 -6.30
CA PRO A 143 -1.29 -22.87 -7.33
C PRO A 143 -2.58 -22.20 -6.82
N HIS A 144 -2.88 -22.30 -5.53
CA HIS A 144 -4.04 -21.63 -4.90
C HIS A 144 -3.87 -20.10 -4.90
N LEU A 145 -2.68 -19.62 -4.52
CA LEU A 145 -2.34 -18.20 -4.57
C LEU A 145 -2.41 -17.67 -6.01
N LYS A 146 -1.83 -18.41 -6.97
CA LYS A 146 -1.92 -18.05 -8.39
C LYS A 146 -3.37 -17.90 -8.87
N GLN A 147 -4.21 -18.89 -8.57
CA GLN A 147 -5.62 -18.88 -8.97
C GLN A 147 -6.36 -17.68 -8.40
N GLU A 148 -6.13 -17.35 -7.13
CA GLU A 148 -6.82 -16.24 -6.49
C GLU A 148 -6.35 -14.88 -7.03
N ILE A 149 -5.05 -14.73 -7.29
CA ILE A 149 -4.51 -13.53 -7.96
C ILE A 149 -5.15 -13.33 -9.34
N GLU A 150 -5.26 -14.40 -10.13
CA GLU A 150 -5.91 -14.34 -11.45
C GLU A 150 -7.40 -13.97 -11.34
N LYS A 151 -8.12 -14.47 -10.33
CA LYS A 151 -9.52 -14.05 -10.08
C LYS A 151 -9.62 -12.56 -9.74
N VAL A 152 -8.80 -12.07 -8.82
CA VAL A 152 -8.81 -10.65 -8.40
C VAL A 152 -8.44 -9.72 -9.55
N LEU A 153 -7.52 -10.11 -10.43
CA LEU A 153 -7.20 -9.33 -11.64
C LEU A 153 -8.38 -9.29 -12.62
N ASN A 154 -9.04 -10.43 -12.85
CA ASN A 154 -10.16 -10.52 -13.79
C ASN A 154 -11.45 -9.86 -13.25
N ALA A 155 -11.59 -9.68 -11.94
CA ALA A 155 -12.71 -8.94 -11.35
C ALA A 155 -12.63 -7.42 -11.60
N LYS A 156 -11.52 -6.92 -12.17
CA LYS A 156 -11.32 -5.50 -12.55
C LYS A 156 -11.83 -5.17 -13.96
N THR A 157 -12.30 -6.15 -14.73
CA THR A 157 -12.99 -5.98 -16.04
C THR A 157 -14.48 -6.16 -15.93
#